data_AF-A0A7C7Q252-F1
#
_entry.id   AF-A0A7C7Q252-F1
#
_cell.length_a   1.000
_cell.length_b   1.000
_cell.length_c   1.000
_cell.angle_alpha   90.00
_cell.angle_beta   90.00
_cell.angle_gamma   90.00
#
_symmetry.space_group_name_H-M   'P 1'
#
loop_
_entity.id
_entity.type
_entity.pdbx_description
1 polymer ?
#
loop_
_entity_poly.entity_id
_entity_poly.type
_entity_poly.pdbx_seq_one_letter_code
_entity_poly.pdbx_strand_id
1 'polypeptide(L)' 'MRFRKRAREKAFVVLYRWDIRGDSLERVFQEYLEEKGLKNREVREYMTELLSVLKDNLTDIDSLISEHAEEWSLD' A
#
# COMPACT_ATOMS: atom_id res chain seq x y z
N MET A 1 -19.71 -0.04 0.37
CA MET A 1 -18.72 -1.13 0.18
C MET A 1 -17.86 -1.01 -1.10
N ARG A 2 -18.40 -0.57 -2.25
CA ARG A 2 -17.64 -0.54 -3.54
C ARG A 2 -16.36 0.30 -3.51
N PHE A 3 -16.31 1.38 -2.74
CA PHE A 3 -15.13 2.25 -2.66
C PHE A 3 -13.92 1.59 -1.98
N ARG A 4 -14.15 0.75 -0.95
CA ARG A 4 -13.07 0.03 -0.24
C ARG A 4 -12.34 -0.95 -1.14
N LYS A 5 -13.07 -1.68 -2.00
CA LYS A 5 -12.47 -2.55 -3.02
C LYS A 5 -11.53 -1.74 -3.93
N ARG A 6 -12.01 -0.63 -4.48
CA ARG A 6 -11.21 0.25 -5.34
C ARG A 6 -10.00 0.84 -4.60
N ALA A 7 -10.17 1.22 -3.35
CA ALA A 7 -9.06 1.75 -2.55
C ALA A 7 -7.98 0.70 -2.30
N ARG A 8 -8.34 -0.57 -2.01
CA ARG A 8 -7.37 -1.68 -1.89
C ARG A 8 -6.62 -1.95 -3.19
N GLU A 9 -7.34 -2.04 -4.31
CA GLU A 9 -6.72 -2.23 -5.63
C GLU A 9 -5.70 -1.11 -5.93
N LYS A 10 -6.03 0.13 -5.58
CA LYS A 10 -5.14 1.27 -5.79
C LYS A 10 -3.98 1.31 -4.80
N ALA A 11 -4.21 0.97 -3.54
CA ALA A 11 -3.15 0.90 -2.53
C ALA A 11 -2.13 -0.19 -2.89
N PHE A 12 -2.60 -1.33 -3.40
CA PHE A 12 -1.72 -2.38 -3.92
C PHE A 12 -0.80 -1.88 -5.04
N VAL A 13 -1.33 -1.09 -6.00
CA VAL A 13 -0.49 -0.48 -7.06
C VAL A 13 0.57 0.46 -6.48
N VAL A 14 0.26 1.18 -5.41
CA VAL A 14 1.22 2.05 -4.72
C VAL A 14 2.32 1.23 -4.05
N LEU A 15 1.96 0.17 -3.32
CA LEU A 15 2.91 -0.73 -2.65
C LEU A 15 3.83 -1.42 -3.67
N TYR A 16 3.28 -1.90 -4.79
CA TYR A 16 4.07 -2.50 -5.87
C TYR A 16 5.09 -1.52 -6.48
N ARG A 17 4.69 -0.26 -6.68
CA ARG A 17 5.62 0.78 -7.17
C ARG A 17 6.69 1.11 -6.14
N TRP A 18 6.33 1.11 -4.86
CA TRP A 18 7.24 1.37 -3.75
C TRP A 18 8.32 0.30 -3.66
N ASP A 19 7.90 -0.97 -3.70
CA ASP A 19 8.75 -2.16 -3.72
C ASP A 19 9.80 -2.11 -4.86
N ILE A 20 9.37 -1.80 -6.09
CA ILE A 20 10.30 -1.74 -7.25
C ILE A 20 11.27 -0.55 -7.18
N ARG A 21 10.82 0.61 -6.67
CA ARG A 21 11.58 1.87 -6.78
C ARG A 21 12.57 2.09 -5.64
N GLY A 22 12.31 1.54 -4.45
CA GLY A 22 13.11 1.81 -3.25
C GLY A 22 13.07 3.27 -2.76
N ASP A 23 12.07 4.06 -3.20
CA ASP A 23 11.83 5.42 -2.69
C ASP A 23 10.96 5.36 -1.40
N SER A 24 10.65 6.49 -0.80
CA SER A 24 9.68 6.59 0.29
C SER A 24 8.25 6.28 -0.19
N LEU A 25 7.49 5.52 0.62
CA LEU A 25 6.10 5.18 0.34
C LEU A 25 5.22 6.43 0.17
N GLU A 26 5.49 7.49 0.93
CA GLU A 26 4.78 8.76 0.86
C GLU A 26 4.93 9.42 -0.51
N ARG A 27 6.16 9.43 -1.04
CA ARG A 27 6.43 10.03 -2.35
C ARG A 27 5.74 9.26 -3.46
N VAL A 28 5.85 7.94 -3.45
CA VAL A 28 5.17 7.07 -4.44
C VAL A 28 3.65 7.26 -4.37
N PHE A 29 3.10 7.42 -3.17
CA PHE A 29 1.67 7.71 -2.99
C PHE A 29 1.27 9.09 -3.54
N GLN A 30 2.03 10.16 -3.26
CA GLN A 30 1.72 11.49 -3.81
C GLN A 30 1.79 11.51 -5.33
N GLU A 31 2.86 10.96 -5.92
CA GLU A 31 2.99 10.84 -7.38
C GLU A 31 1.81 10.07 -7.98
N TYR A 32 1.38 8.98 -7.34
CA TYR A 32 0.20 8.24 -7.78
C TYR A 32 -1.08 9.08 -7.76
N LEU A 33 -1.29 9.89 -6.71
CA LEU A 33 -2.45 10.77 -6.58
C LEU A 33 -2.48 11.85 -7.66
N GLU A 34 -1.32 12.46 -7.93
CA GLU A 34 -1.13 13.48 -8.96
C GLU A 34 -1.38 12.89 -10.36
N GLU A 35 -0.71 11.77 -10.70
CA GLU A 35 -0.86 11.09 -12.00
C GLU A 35 -2.30 10.66 -12.30
N LYS A 36 -3.00 10.11 -11.30
CA LYS A 36 -4.35 9.55 -11.50
C LYS A 36 -5.47 10.57 -11.31
N GLY A 37 -5.15 11.78 -10.85
CA GLY A 37 -6.14 12.80 -10.54
C GLY A 37 -7.27 12.25 -9.66
N LEU A 38 -6.93 11.56 -8.58
CA LEU A 38 -7.89 10.81 -7.77
C LEU A 38 -8.83 11.76 -7.00
N LYS A 39 -9.97 12.12 -7.61
CA LYS A 39 -10.94 13.09 -7.05
C LYS A 39 -11.89 12.50 -6.00
N ASN A 40 -12.01 11.17 -5.91
CA ASN A 40 -12.91 10.56 -4.93
C ASN A 40 -12.27 10.57 -3.54
N ARG A 41 -12.85 11.39 -2.64
CA ARG A 41 -12.34 11.60 -1.28
C ARG A 41 -12.35 10.32 -0.44
N GLU A 42 -13.44 9.55 -0.44
CA GLU A 42 -13.55 8.31 0.37
C GLU A 42 -12.49 7.27 -0.02
N VAL A 43 -12.19 7.16 -1.32
CA VAL A 43 -11.13 6.25 -1.79
C VAL A 43 -9.76 6.75 -1.33
N ARG A 44 -9.51 8.06 -1.40
CA ARG A 44 -8.24 8.65 -0.97
C ARG A 44 -8.02 8.49 0.53
N GLU A 45 -9.00 8.84 1.35
CA GLU A 45 -8.95 8.72 2.81
C GLU A 45 -8.69 7.27 3.23
N TYR A 46 -9.41 6.31 2.63
CA TYR A 46 -9.22 4.90 2.94
C TYR A 46 -7.86 4.36 2.45
N MET A 47 -7.34 4.85 1.32
CA MET A 47 -5.97 4.52 0.91
C MET A 47 -4.94 5.05 1.90
N THR A 48 -5.09 6.29 2.35
CA THR A 48 -4.19 6.90 3.34
C THR A 48 -4.19 6.12 4.65
N GLU A 49 -5.37 5.71 5.13
CA GLU A 49 -5.50 4.84 6.30
C GLU A 49 -4.76 3.50 6.11
N LEU A 50 -4.99 2.81 4.98
CA LEU A 50 -4.32 1.53 4.69
C LEU A 50 -2.80 1.66 4.65
N LEU A 51 -2.28 2.68 3.98
CA LEU A 51 -0.84 2.88 3.85
C LEU A 51 -0.20 3.31 5.19
N SER A 52 -0.90 4.10 6.00
CA SER A 52 -0.44 4.47 7.35
C SER A 52 -0.35 3.23 8.24
N VAL A 53 -1.42 2.43 8.31
CA VAL A 53 -1.44 1.21 9.14
C VAL A 53 -0.36 0.23 8.68
N LEU A 54 -0.17 0.06 7.37
CA LEU A 54 0.92 -0.77 6.85
C LEU A 54 2.28 -0.27 7.33
N LYS A 55 2.56 1.03 7.20
CA LYS A 55 3.85 1.61 7.63
C LYS A 55 4.09 1.41 9.13
N ASP A 56 3.05 1.60 9.93
CA ASP A 56 3.12 1.48 11.40
C ASP A 56 3.34 0.02 11.86
N ASN A 57 2.98 -0.97 11.02
CA ASN A 57 3.01 -2.39 11.36
C ASN A 57 3.86 -3.22 10.38
N LEU A 58 4.70 -2.59 9.55
CA LEU A 58 5.37 -3.26 8.43
C LEU A 58 6.19 -4.46 8.89
N THR A 59 7.02 -4.27 9.91
CA THR A 59 7.86 -5.32 10.48
C THR A 59 7.05 -6.49 11.03
N ASP A 60 5.94 -6.21 11.70
CA ASP A 60 5.08 -7.24 12.27
C ASP A 60 4.33 -8.02 11.17
N ILE A 61 3.89 -7.31 10.12
CA ILE A 61 3.24 -7.91 8.95
C ILE A 61 4.21 -8.84 8.22
N ASP A 62 5.43 -8.36 7.92
CA ASP A 62 6.44 -9.14 7.19
C ASP A 62 6.88 -10.35 8.01
N SER A 63 7.03 -10.20 9.34
CA SER A 63 7.33 -11.31 10.25
C SER A 63 6.22 -12.36 10.23
N LEU A 64 4.95 -11.94 10.30
CA LEU A 64 3.81 -12.87 10.31
C LEU A 64 3.65 -13.61 8.98
N ILE A 65 3.89 -12.92 7.86
CA ILE A 65 3.90 -13.57 6.53
C ILE A 65 5.04 -14.58 6.46
N SER A 66 6.24 -14.21 6.92
CA SER A 66 7.42 -15.08 6.91
C SER A 66 7.22 -16.35 7.76
N GLU A 67 6.62 -16.22 8.94
CA GLU A 67 6.30 -17.35 9.83
C GLU A 67 5.41 -18.40 9.13
N HIS A 68 4.50 -17.96 8.28
CA HIS A 68 3.58 -18.83 7.54
C HIS A 68 4.07 -19.19 6.13
N ALA A 69 5.26 -18.74 5.74
CA ALA A 69 5.87 -18.96 4.44
C ALA A 69 7.11 -19.86 4.56
N GLU A 70 7.01 -20.98 5.28
CA GLU A 70 8.13 -21.85 5.71
C GLU A 70 9.15 -22.24 4.62
N GLU A 71 8.76 -22.27 3.34
CA GLU A 71 9.63 -22.61 2.19
C GLU A 71 9.86 -21.44 1.20
N TRP A 72 9.35 -20.24 1.49
CA TRP A 72 9.38 -19.10 0.59
C TRP A 72 10.00 -17.88 1.29
N SER A 73 11.06 -17.32 0.72
CA SER A 73 11.59 -16.02 1.16
C SER A 73 10.73 -14.88 0.63
N LEU A 74 10.58 -13.84 1.45
CA LEU A 74 10.03 -12.54 1.04
C LEU A 74 11.07 -11.65 0.35
N ASP A 75 12.36 -12.03 0.40
CA ASP A 75 13.48 -11.42 -0.30
C ASP A 75 13.58 -11.86 -1.77
#